data_AF-A0A940QK39-F1
#
_entry.id   AF-A0A940QK39-F1
#
_cell.length_a   1.000
_cell.length_b   1.000
_cell.length_c   1.000
_cell.angle_alpha   90.00
_cell.angle_beta   90.00
_cell.angle_gamma   90.00
#
_symmetry.space_group_name_H-M   'P 1'
#
loop_
_entity.id
_entity.type
_entity.pdbx_description
1 polymer ?
#
loop_
_entity_poly.entity_id
_entity_poly.type
_entity_poly.pdbx_seq_one_letter_code
_entity_poly.pdbx_strand_id
1 'polypeptide(L)'
;MNRNTGTIILNREQFIDENTPVTKNSLSCFFGLKLKELSKKLGKKISKKDIADMVGISHELFRKMINREKATKKRDCIIAVSAALRLDTFDTNLALKHNDWMDPLDDYNVRDELIMNILDNLSENPKTTDDNMKIIPEINATLVANGFPELDIINHRNSDREKNYPFSPVRKHFQCIIGGVTRYTDPYFFMDLLYDVDNFHTMRTSMELEGEGRRTELTVSFREPHDSFGENCFVSCLRKKVAPPEKIYSVYTYPDDEHDAETREYTDISETGIFRKSFAELEKTEAAERRKFYSTINDSRNYEKRMAAKVIGNRLHIFYEEYNYYLPELGEYCLMDLCGGEFTLSVSNESRFMFMYLPEEKYRKIYGEPNFTVTEEYTSVEDIEDSAYVVTEVGPYESYREAEILELRKMTYRKMKSGIKSLVKKMKAGTAHICCPDVLSELDENFIFDYLGLNASETARICAAENAGKKADITLSNGMKAELDVSDLRKGFELGLRSADEIGHFLLKNGTLDIIEILKETLIRS
;
A
#
# COMPACT_ATOMS: atom_id res chain seq x y z
N MET A 1 3.75 23.66 -23.69
CA MET A 1 3.39 24.07 -22.31
C MET A 1 4.60 23.85 -21.42
N ASN A 2 5.26 24.89 -20.90
CA ASN A 2 6.32 24.72 -19.90
C ASN A 2 5.66 24.38 -18.55
N ARG A 3 5.61 23.08 -18.21
CA ARG A 3 5.11 22.60 -16.93
C ARG A 3 6.29 22.08 -16.12
N ASN A 4 6.68 22.83 -15.08
CA ASN A 4 7.61 22.34 -14.05
C ASN A 4 6.96 21.13 -13.36
N THR A 5 7.42 19.93 -13.70
CA THR A 5 7.03 18.68 -13.04
C THR A 5 7.83 18.53 -11.75
N GLY A 6 7.31 19.06 -10.63
CA GLY A 6 7.90 18.76 -9.32
C GLY A 6 7.78 17.27 -9.03
N THR A 7 8.92 16.61 -8.84
CA THR A 7 9.02 15.18 -8.51
C THR A 7 9.28 15.04 -7.01
N ILE A 8 8.55 14.16 -6.32
CA ILE A 8 8.87 13.81 -4.93
C ILE A 8 9.68 12.53 -4.96
N ILE A 9 10.88 12.55 -4.37
CA ILE A 9 11.72 11.37 -4.22
C ILE A 9 11.71 10.99 -2.75
N LEU A 10 11.12 9.84 -2.43
CA LEU A 10 11.19 9.22 -1.12
C LEU A 10 12.35 8.22 -1.13
N ASN A 11 13.42 8.53 -0.41
CA ASN A 11 14.55 7.63 -0.21
C ASN A 11 14.51 7.09 1.22
N ARG A 12 14.63 5.77 1.35
CA ARG A 12 14.95 5.11 2.62
C ARG A 12 16.25 4.35 2.43
N GLU A 13 17.24 4.73 3.22
CA GLU A 13 18.53 4.08 3.20
C GLU A 13 18.73 3.36 4.52
N GLN A 14 19.05 2.07 4.41
CA GLN A 14 19.56 1.31 5.52
C GLN A 14 21.00 0.97 5.19
N PHE A 15 21.92 1.75 5.76
CA PHE A 15 23.31 1.33 5.82
C PHE A 15 23.38 0.13 6.74
N ILE A 16 23.95 -0.96 6.24
CA ILE A 16 24.36 -2.06 7.11
C ILE A 16 25.70 -1.62 7.67
N ASP A 17 25.66 -0.67 8.61
CA ASP A 17 26.85 -0.04 9.16
C ASP A 17 27.42 -0.87 10.32
N GLU A 18 28.70 -1.19 10.19
CA GLU A 18 29.54 -1.86 11.18
C GLU A 18 29.89 -0.94 12.39
N ASN A 19 29.40 0.31 12.45
CA ASN A 19 29.90 1.33 13.39
C ASN A 19 28.95 1.87 14.48
N THR A 20 27.94 1.14 14.93
CA THR A 20 27.74 1.13 16.40
C THR A 20 28.73 0.10 16.92
N PRO A 21 29.73 0.41 17.78
CA PRO A 21 30.68 -0.58 18.21
C PRO A 21 29.98 -1.61 19.11
N VAL A 22 29.33 -2.59 18.49
CA VAL A 22 28.92 -3.85 19.06
C VAL A 22 30.20 -4.68 19.10
N THR A 23 31.06 -4.35 20.07
CA THR A 23 32.23 -5.17 20.37
C THR A 23 31.78 -6.61 20.67
N LYS A 24 32.70 -7.58 20.57
CA LYS A 24 32.43 -8.98 20.97
C LYS A 24 31.78 -9.08 22.37
N ASN A 25 32.00 -8.09 23.23
CA ASN A 25 31.53 -8.06 24.60
C ASN A 25 30.23 -7.26 24.81
N SER A 26 29.70 -6.56 23.81
CA SER A 26 28.56 -5.65 24.01
C SER A 26 27.30 -6.36 24.53
N LEU A 27 26.97 -7.54 24.00
CA LEU A 27 25.87 -8.37 24.51
C LEU A 27 26.14 -8.85 25.95
N SER A 28 27.36 -9.32 26.24
CA SER A 28 27.73 -9.76 27.59
C SER A 28 27.72 -8.62 28.61
N CYS A 29 28.14 -7.42 28.22
CA CYS A 29 28.12 -6.23 29.07
C CYS A 29 26.68 -5.77 29.32
N PHE A 30 25.87 -5.64 28.27
CA PHE A 30 24.45 -5.32 28.36
C PHE A 30 23.71 -6.31 29.27
N PHE A 31 23.88 -7.60 29.01
CA PHE A 31 23.30 -8.67 29.83
C PHE A 31 23.78 -8.60 31.28
N GLY A 32 25.07 -8.39 31.51
CA GLY A 32 25.64 -8.30 32.85
C GLY A 32 25.12 -7.11 33.66
N LEU A 33 24.79 -6.00 33.01
CA LEU A 33 24.14 -4.84 33.63
C LEU A 33 22.70 -5.16 33.99
N LYS A 34 21.91 -5.67 33.03
CA LYS A 34 20.50 -6.00 33.25
C LYS A 34 20.28 -7.10 34.29
N LEU A 35 21.16 -8.11 34.36
CA LEU A 35 21.11 -9.13 35.41
C LEU A 35 21.34 -8.56 36.82
N LYS A 36 22.22 -7.55 36.95
CA LYS A 36 22.45 -6.85 38.22
C LYS A 36 21.24 -6.01 38.61
N GLU A 37 20.63 -5.31 37.65
CA GLU A 37 19.40 -4.54 37.87
C GLU A 37 18.26 -5.44 38.32
N LEU A 38 18.06 -6.58 37.65
CA LEU A 38 17.05 -7.58 38.03
C LEU A 38 17.30 -8.14 39.43
N SER A 39 18.54 -8.52 39.75
CA SER A 39 18.91 -9.02 41.09
C SER A 39 18.64 -7.98 42.19
N LYS A 40 18.86 -6.69 41.88
CA LYS A 40 18.56 -5.57 42.78
C LYS A 40 17.04 -5.38 42.94
N LYS A 41 16.29 -5.38 41.84
CA LYS A 41 14.82 -5.25 41.83
C LYS A 41 14.15 -6.37 42.63
N LEU A 42 14.65 -7.60 42.54
CA LEU A 42 14.07 -8.78 43.22
C LEU A 42 14.65 -9.04 44.62
N GLY A 43 15.61 -8.23 45.09
CA GLY A 43 16.22 -8.37 46.42
C GLY A 43 16.95 -9.70 46.64
N LYS A 44 17.29 -10.42 45.56
CA LYS A 44 17.90 -11.76 45.58
C LYS A 44 18.94 -11.87 44.47
N LYS A 45 20.02 -12.62 44.73
CA LYS A 45 21.10 -12.83 43.76
C LYS A 45 20.64 -13.83 42.69
N ILE A 46 20.46 -13.37 41.46
CA ILE A 46 20.15 -14.22 40.30
C ILE A 46 21.43 -14.45 39.51
N SER A 47 21.69 -15.71 39.19
CA SER A 47 22.87 -16.15 38.44
C SER A 47 22.59 -16.35 36.96
N LYS A 48 23.65 -16.41 36.15
CA LYS A 48 23.56 -16.79 34.73
C LYS A 48 22.99 -18.19 34.53
N LYS A 49 23.18 -19.08 35.50
CA LYS A 49 22.63 -20.44 35.47
C LYS A 49 21.11 -20.40 35.64
N ASP A 50 20.60 -19.57 36.56
CA ASP A 50 19.16 -19.45 36.78
C ASP A 50 18.43 -18.95 35.51
N ILE A 51 19.02 -17.98 34.78
CA ILE A 51 18.49 -17.52 33.50
C ILE A 51 18.54 -18.62 32.42
N ALA A 52 19.63 -19.38 32.35
CA ALA A 52 19.75 -20.49 31.41
C ALA A 52 18.69 -21.57 31.67
N ASP A 53 18.46 -21.90 32.94
CA ASP A 53 17.45 -22.87 33.38
C ASP A 53 16.02 -22.37 33.06
N MET A 54 15.74 -21.07 33.23
CA MET A 54 14.45 -20.45 32.85
C MET A 54 14.17 -20.49 31.34
N VAL A 55 15.20 -20.34 30.51
CA VAL A 55 15.11 -20.40 29.04
C VAL A 55 15.11 -21.85 28.53
N GLY A 56 15.45 -22.82 29.38
CA GLY A 56 15.50 -24.24 29.03
C GLY A 56 16.76 -24.64 28.24
N ILE A 57 17.86 -23.87 28.33
CA ILE A 57 19.12 -24.16 27.64
C ILE A 57 20.24 -24.47 28.63
N SER A 58 21.24 -25.26 28.20
CA SER A 58 22.37 -25.58 29.07
C SER A 58 23.16 -24.31 29.42
N HIS A 59 23.60 -24.20 30.67
CA HIS A 59 24.39 -23.06 31.15
C HIS A 59 25.64 -22.80 30.27
N GLU A 60 26.24 -23.86 29.71
CA GLU A 60 27.40 -23.72 28.81
C GLU A 60 27.01 -23.18 27.43
N LEU A 61 25.85 -23.58 26.89
CA LEU A 61 25.32 -23.01 25.64
C LEU A 61 24.99 -21.53 25.84
N PHE A 62 24.31 -21.21 26.94
CA PHE A 62 23.99 -19.85 27.34
C PHE A 62 25.24 -18.97 27.49
N ARG A 63 26.26 -19.46 28.22
CA ARG A 63 27.54 -18.76 28.38
C ARG A 63 28.20 -18.45 27.03
N LYS A 64 28.24 -19.43 26.13
CA LYS A 64 28.80 -19.26 24.79
C LYS A 64 28.01 -18.28 23.92
N MET A 65 26.69 -18.25 24.06
CA MET A 65 25.83 -17.30 23.35
C MET A 65 26.07 -15.86 23.82
N ILE A 66 25.96 -15.62 25.13
CA ILE A 66 26.11 -14.27 25.70
C ILE A 66 27.51 -13.70 25.48
N ASN A 67 28.55 -14.55 25.55
CA ASN A 67 29.94 -14.16 25.30
C ASN A 67 30.31 -14.10 23.80
N ARG A 68 29.35 -14.37 22.90
CA ARG A 68 29.56 -14.48 21.45
C ARG A 68 30.71 -15.46 21.07
N GLU A 69 30.92 -16.51 21.88
CA GLU A 69 31.75 -17.66 21.51
C GLU A 69 31.00 -18.59 20.54
N LYS A 70 29.67 -18.61 20.63
CA LYS A 70 28.74 -19.30 19.72
C LYS A 70 27.42 -18.51 19.66
N ALA A 71 27.41 -17.41 18.92
CA ALA A 71 26.22 -16.58 18.77
C ALA A 71 25.04 -17.41 18.24
N THR A 72 23.86 -17.20 18.83
CA THR A 72 22.64 -17.81 18.29
C THR A 72 22.17 -17.01 17.09
N LYS A 73 21.73 -17.70 16.03
CA LYS A 73 21.02 -17.08 14.90
C LYS A 73 19.50 -17.11 15.09
N LYS A 74 19.02 -17.58 16.24
CA LYS A 74 17.60 -17.67 16.55
C LYS A 74 17.17 -16.44 17.33
N ARG A 75 16.39 -15.59 16.67
CA ARG A 75 15.82 -14.36 17.23
C ARG A 75 15.02 -14.65 18.51
N ASP A 76 14.14 -15.66 18.44
CA ASP A 76 13.31 -16.12 19.54
C ASP A 76 14.11 -16.56 20.77
N CYS A 77 15.35 -17.02 20.60
CA CYS A 77 16.23 -17.39 21.70
C CYS A 77 16.73 -16.15 22.46
N ILE A 78 17.02 -15.04 21.77
CA ILE A 78 17.38 -13.77 22.41
C ILE A 78 16.15 -13.13 23.06
N ILE A 79 14.98 -13.19 22.40
CA ILE A 79 13.70 -12.76 22.98
C ILE A 79 13.42 -13.53 24.28
N ALA A 80 13.61 -14.85 24.30
CA ALA A 80 13.42 -15.68 25.49
C ALA A 80 14.38 -15.28 26.63
N VAL A 81 15.66 -15.00 26.31
CA VAL A 81 16.62 -14.50 27.32
C VAL A 81 16.20 -13.13 27.85
N SER A 82 15.74 -12.23 26.98
CA SER A 82 15.24 -10.90 27.37
C SER A 82 13.99 -10.97 28.24
N ALA A 83 13.06 -11.87 27.91
CA ALA A 83 11.88 -12.14 28.73
C ALA A 83 12.24 -12.70 30.11
N ALA A 84 13.19 -13.65 30.18
CA ALA A 84 13.69 -14.19 31.45
C ALA A 84 14.40 -13.11 32.29
N LEU A 85 14.97 -12.09 31.64
CA LEU A 85 15.54 -10.91 32.28
C LEU A 85 14.51 -9.82 32.64
N ARG A 86 13.23 -9.97 32.25
CA ARG A 86 12.16 -8.97 32.39
C ARG A 86 12.51 -7.64 31.74
N LEU A 87 13.03 -7.72 30.52
CA LEU A 87 13.25 -6.55 29.67
C LEU A 87 11.96 -6.16 28.98
N ASP A 88 11.74 -4.86 28.84
CA ASP A 88 10.69 -4.31 27.98
C ASP A 88 11.05 -4.46 26.50
N THR A 89 10.15 -4.03 25.62
CA THR A 89 10.33 -4.03 24.17
C THR A 89 11.60 -3.28 23.76
N PHE A 90 11.87 -2.13 24.38
CA PHE A 90 13.00 -1.28 24.03
C PHE A 90 14.33 -1.98 24.33
N ASP A 91 14.51 -2.48 25.55
CA ASP A 91 15.70 -3.21 25.99
C ASP A 91 15.85 -4.54 25.24
N THR A 92 14.74 -5.19 24.86
CA THR A 92 14.76 -6.41 24.05
C THR A 92 15.28 -6.12 22.64
N ASN A 93 14.86 -5.02 22.02
CA ASN A 93 15.38 -4.56 20.73
C ASN A 93 16.87 -4.18 20.81
N LEU A 94 17.33 -3.63 21.93
CA LEU A 94 18.76 -3.43 22.18
C LEU A 94 19.53 -4.75 22.30
N ALA A 95 18.97 -5.76 22.97
CA ALA A 95 19.57 -7.09 23.07
C ALA A 95 19.69 -7.78 21.70
N LEU A 96 18.64 -7.69 20.88
CA LEU A 96 18.61 -8.18 19.50
C LEU A 96 19.66 -7.49 18.63
N LYS A 97 19.77 -6.16 18.75
CA LYS A 97 20.82 -5.36 18.12
C LYS A 97 22.23 -5.82 18.55
N HIS A 98 22.42 -6.11 19.83
CA HIS A 98 23.72 -6.55 20.37
C HIS A 98 24.10 -8.00 19.99
N ASN A 99 23.13 -8.83 19.59
CA ASN A 99 23.35 -10.19 19.13
C ASN A 99 23.27 -10.28 17.59
N ASP A 100 24.30 -9.75 16.92
CA ASP A 100 24.45 -9.76 15.46
C ASP A 100 23.34 -9.01 14.68
N TRP A 101 22.87 -7.87 15.21
CA TRP A 101 21.92 -6.99 14.51
C TRP A 101 20.64 -7.72 14.04
N MET A 102 20.10 -8.56 14.91
CA MET A 102 18.82 -9.23 14.64
C MET A 102 17.70 -8.20 14.46
N ASP A 103 16.74 -8.55 13.59
CA ASP A 103 15.56 -7.72 13.34
C ASP A 103 14.85 -7.39 14.67
N PRO A 104 14.55 -6.11 14.94
CA PRO A 104 13.82 -5.71 16.14
C PRO A 104 12.38 -6.26 16.09
N LEU A 105 11.72 -6.35 17.24
CA LEU A 105 10.28 -6.61 17.35
C LEU A 105 9.51 -5.57 16.54
N ASP A 106 8.61 -6.04 15.68
CA ASP A 106 7.83 -5.26 14.73
C ASP A 106 6.38 -5.14 15.23
N ASP A 107 5.95 -3.93 15.58
CA ASP A 107 4.61 -3.63 16.08
C ASP A 107 3.50 -3.85 15.03
N TYR A 108 3.86 -3.98 13.75
CA TYR A 108 2.93 -4.37 12.67
C TYR A 108 2.82 -5.88 12.47
N ASN A 109 3.70 -6.67 13.12
CA ASN A 109 3.61 -8.12 13.12
C ASN A 109 2.84 -8.56 14.36
N VAL A 110 1.62 -9.11 14.16
CA VAL A 110 0.72 -9.53 15.26
C VAL A 110 1.41 -10.48 16.26
N ARG A 111 2.32 -11.34 15.80
CA ARG A 111 3.09 -12.23 16.70
C ARG A 111 4.04 -11.43 17.59
N ASP A 112 4.74 -10.48 17.00
CA ASP A 112 5.69 -9.64 17.73
C ASP A 112 4.96 -8.64 18.62
N GLU A 113 3.82 -8.10 18.20
CA GLU A 113 2.94 -7.25 19.03
C GLU A 113 2.48 -8.00 20.30
N LEU A 114 2.06 -9.27 20.17
CA LEU A 114 1.74 -10.13 21.32
C LEU A 114 2.96 -10.31 22.25
N ILE A 115 4.15 -10.52 21.68
CA ILE A 115 5.39 -10.64 22.45
C ILE A 115 5.73 -9.32 23.16
N MET A 116 5.64 -8.19 22.46
CA MET A 116 5.89 -6.84 22.98
C MET A 116 4.98 -6.54 24.18
N ASN A 117 3.68 -6.78 24.01
CA ASN A 117 2.71 -6.61 25.09
C ASN A 117 3.06 -7.45 26.32
N ILE A 118 3.53 -8.68 26.16
CA ILE A 118 3.97 -9.51 27.28
C ILE A 118 5.25 -8.94 27.93
N LEU A 119 6.24 -8.55 27.13
CA LEU A 119 7.51 -7.99 27.61
C LEU A 119 7.31 -6.70 28.42
N ASP A 120 6.48 -5.79 27.92
CA ASP A 120 6.20 -4.51 28.57
C ASP A 120 5.43 -4.73 29.88
N ASN A 121 4.41 -5.60 29.87
CA ASN A 121 3.70 -6.01 31.09
C ASN A 121 4.60 -6.67 32.14
N LEU A 122 5.57 -7.50 31.71
CA LEU A 122 6.53 -8.16 32.60
C LEU A 122 7.52 -7.16 33.25
N SER A 123 7.87 -6.10 32.53
CA SER A 123 8.75 -5.02 33.00
C SER A 123 8.05 -4.14 34.06
N GLU A 124 6.77 -3.82 33.83
CA GLU A 124 5.97 -2.97 34.71
C GLU A 124 5.49 -3.66 36.00
N ASN A 125 5.25 -4.98 35.96
CA ASN A 125 4.72 -5.75 37.09
C ASN A 125 5.68 -6.84 37.58
N PRO A 126 6.72 -6.50 38.37
CA PRO A 126 7.69 -7.47 38.88
C PRO A 126 7.08 -8.35 39.99
N LYS A 127 6.63 -9.55 39.64
CA LYS A 127 6.27 -10.61 40.61
C LYS A 127 7.48 -11.42 41.08
N THR A 128 7.29 -12.29 42.07
CA THR A 128 8.35 -13.03 42.78
C THR A 128 9.12 -14.03 41.89
N THR A 129 10.25 -14.54 42.38
CA THR A 129 11.21 -15.37 41.63
C THR A 129 10.63 -16.70 41.13
N ASP A 130 9.63 -17.27 41.81
CA ASP A 130 8.96 -18.52 41.39
C ASP A 130 8.16 -18.36 40.09
N ASP A 131 7.70 -17.14 39.78
CA ASP A 131 6.99 -16.86 38.52
C ASP A 131 7.94 -16.83 37.31
N ASN A 132 9.25 -16.61 37.52
CA ASN A 132 10.22 -16.54 36.43
C ASN A 132 10.38 -17.88 35.68
N MET A 133 10.14 -19.01 36.35
CA MET A 133 10.16 -20.34 35.70
C MET A 133 8.97 -20.57 34.75
N LYS A 134 7.96 -19.70 34.76
CA LYS A 134 6.75 -19.84 33.94
C LYS A 134 6.64 -18.85 32.78
N ILE A 135 7.56 -17.89 32.67
CA ILE A 135 7.53 -16.82 31.64
C ILE A 135 7.54 -17.38 30.22
N ILE A 136 8.47 -18.28 29.91
CA ILE A 136 8.55 -18.87 28.56
C ILE A 136 7.33 -19.74 28.24
N PRO A 137 6.87 -20.63 29.15
CA PRO A 137 5.59 -21.32 28.98
C PRO A 137 4.38 -20.38 28.75
N GLU A 138 4.33 -19.23 29.43
CA GLU A 138 3.25 -18.25 29.29
C GLU A 138 3.27 -17.54 27.92
N ILE A 139 4.46 -17.16 27.44
CA ILE A 139 4.63 -16.64 26.08
C ILE A 139 4.20 -17.69 25.06
N ASN A 140 4.70 -18.92 25.18
CA ASN A 140 4.36 -20.00 24.25
C ASN A 140 2.86 -20.31 24.27
N ALA A 141 2.22 -20.35 25.44
CA ALA A 141 0.77 -20.54 25.56
C ALA A 141 -0.01 -19.43 24.87
N THR A 142 0.42 -18.17 25.02
CA THR A 142 -0.22 -17.01 24.36
C THR A 142 -0.06 -17.08 22.84
N LEU A 143 1.14 -17.43 22.36
CA LEU A 143 1.40 -17.61 20.93
C LEU A 143 0.53 -18.73 20.33
N VAL A 144 0.50 -19.89 20.98
CA VAL A 144 -0.28 -21.06 20.52
C VAL A 144 -1.78 -20.77 20.56
N ALA A 145 -2.29 -20.11 21.61
CA ALA A 145 -3.70 -19.72 21.71
C ALA A 145 -4.14 -18.78 20.57
N ASN A 146 -3.20 -18.01 20.01
CA ASN A 146 -3.43 -17.11 18.88
C ASN A 146 -2.99 -17.70 17.52
N GLY A 147 -2.75 -19.02 17.45
CA GLY A 147 -2.43 -19.73 16.20
C GLY A 147 -0.99 -19.57 15.71
N PHE A 148 -0.08 -19.04 16.52
CA PHE A 148 1.34 -18.89 16.20
C PHE A 148 2.18 -20.05 16.75
N PRO A 149 3.32 -20.37 16.10
CA PRO A 149 4.27 -21.31 16.66
C PRO A 149 4.94 -20.75 17.92
N GLU A 150 5.27 -21.66 18.84
CA GLU A 150 6.08 -21.39 20.02
C GLU A 150 7.44 -20.74 19.68
N LEU A 151 8.09 -20.15 20.68
CA LEU A 151 9.43 -19.58 20.51
C LEU A 151 10.45 -20.64 20.08
N ASP A 152 11.15 -20.39 18.97
CA ASP A 152 12.20 -21.26 18.47
C ASP A 152 13.53 -21.05 19.24
N ILE A 153 13.70 -21.75 20.37
CA ILE A 153 14.84 -21.54 21.29
C ILE A 153 16.00 -22.53 21.02
N ILE A 154 15.74 -23.80 20.70
CA ILE A 154 16.76 -24.87 20.56
C ILE A 154 16.65 -25.55 19.19
N ASN A 155 17.78 -26.02 18.63
CA ASN A 155 17.77 -26.86 17.45
C ASN A 155 17.26 -28.28 17.79
N HIS A 156 16.03 -28.61 17.40
CA HIS A 156 15.83 -29.93 16.80
C HIS A 156 16.62 -29.91 15.48
N ARG A 157 17.67 -30.73 15.37
CA ARG A 157 18.55 -30.75 14.20
C ARG A 157 17.74 -31.01 12.93
N ASN A 158 17.54 -29.98 12.12
CA ASN A 158 17.54 -30.11 10.66
C ASN A 158 18.76 -29.33 10.15
N SER A 159 19.77 -30.10 9.76
CA SER A 159 20.98 -29.63 9.09
C SER A 159 20.65 -29.24 7.66
N ASP A 160 20.57 -27.93 7.42
CA ASP A 160 21.17 -27.21 6.28
C ASP A 160 20.52 -25.82 6.21
N ARG A 161 21.20 -24.80 6.74
CA ARG A 161 20.86 -23.40 6.46
C ARG A 161 21.88 -22.86 5.47
N GLU A 162 21.50 -22.85 4.19
CA GLU A 162 22.23 -22.17 3.12
C GLU A 162 22.54 -20.71 3.52
N LYS A 163 23.68 -20.16 3.09
CA LYS A 163 23.93 -18.72 3.17
C LYS A 163 22.80 -17.98 2.44
N ASN A 164 22.19 -16.98 3.07
CA ASN A 164 21.07 -16.23 2.48
C ASN A 164 21.50 -15.38 1.27
N TYR A 165 22.77 -14.98 1.21
CA TYR A 165 23.34 -14.19 0.11
C TYR A 165 24.66 -14.81 -0.36
N PRO A 166 25.00 -14.65 -1.64
CA PRO A 166 26.28 -15.11 -2.18
C PRO A 166 27.48 -14.33 -1.60
N PHE A 167 27.28 -13.07 -1.20
CA PHE A 167 28.30 -12.13 -0.72
C PHE A 167 27.83 -11.35 0.51
N SER A 168 28.71 -10.57 1.13
CA SER A 168 28.41 -9.80 2.35
C SER A 168 27.56 -8.56 2.01
N PRO A 169 26.37 -8.36 2.61
CA PRO A 169 25.56 -7.19 2.31
C PRO A 169 26.11 -5.92 2.98
N VAL A 170 26.21 -4.84 2.21
CA VAL A 170 26.79 -3.54 2.62
C VAL A 170 25.70 -2.50 2.85
N ARG A 171 24.68 -2.47 1.99
CA ARG A 171 23.65 -1.44 2.02
C ARG A 171 22.36 -1.96 1.41
N LYS A 172 21.22 -1.53 1.95
CA LYS A 172 19.92 -1.65 1.29
C LYS A 172 19.37 -0.25 1.07
N HIS A 173 18.82 -0.03 -0.11
CA HIS A 173 18.28 1.25 -0.52
C HIS A 173 16.91 1.03 -1.16
N PHE A 174 15.91 1.76 -0.68
CA PHE A 174 14.62 1.84 -1.32
C PHE A 174 14.41 3.27 -1.78
N GLN A 175 13.95 3.40 -3.02
CA GLN A 175 13.56 4.65 -3.63
C GLN A 175 12.16 4.51 -4.21
N CYS A 176 11.30 5.46 -3.87
CA CYS A 176 10.01 5.65 -4.52
C CYS A 176 10.00 7.04 -5.13
N ILE A 177 9.93 7.10 -6.45
CA ILE A 177 9.77 8.33 -7.21
C ILE A 177 8.28 8.49 -7.43
N ILE A 178 7.68 9.51 -6.83
CA ILE A 178 6.27 9.84 -7.07
C ILE A 178 6.21 10.84 -8.22
N GLY A 179 5.82 10.34 -9.40
CA GLY A 179 5.61 11.09 -10.63
C GLY A 179 4.23 11.76 -10.66
N GLY A 180 4.13 12.91 -11.32
CA GLY A 180 3.02 13.86 -11.13
C GLY A 180 1.66 13.49 -11.75
N VAL A 181 0.61 13.82 -10.98
CA VAL A 181 -0.68 14.44 -11.43
C VAL A 181 -1.09 15.60 -10.48
N THR A 182 -0.46 15.75 -9.31
CA THR A 182 -1.12 16.38 -8.14
C THR A 182 -0.55 17.71 -7.64
N ARG A 183 0.41 18.36 -8.32
CA ARG A 183 0.94 19.65 -7.80
C ARG A 183 0.85 20.86 -8.74
N TYR A 184 0.65 20.68 -10.06
CA TYR A 184 0.78 21.80 -11.01
C TYR A 184 -0.27 21.84 -12.14
N THR A 185 -1.26 20.95 -12.12
CA THR A 185 -2.35 20.87 -13.11
C THR A 185 -3.70 20.89 -12.39
N ASP A 186 -4.77 21.40 -13.01
CA ASP A 186 -6.12 21.29 -12.44
C ASP A 186 -6.40 19.80 -12.18
N PRO A 187 -6.63 19.37 -10.92
CA PRO A 187 -6.74 17.95 -10.58
C PRO A 187 -7.87 17.26 -11.35
N TYR A 188 -8.86 18.00 -11.83
CA TYR A 188 -9.99 17.45 -12.57
C TYR A 188 -9.75 17.40 -14.08
N PHE A 189 -8.56 17.77 -14.55
CA PHE A 189 -8.20 17.66 -15.97
C PHE A 189 -8.27 16.21 -16.47
N PHE A 190 -7.92 15.23 -15.63
CA PHE A 190 -7.98 13.80 -15.97
C PHE A 190 -8.30 12.96 -14.72
N MET A 191 -9.57 12.78 -14.41
CA MET A 191 -9.99 12.13 -13.16
C MET A 191 -9.71 10.62 -13.12
N ASP A 192 -9.74 9.88 -14.24
CA ASP A 192 -9.45 8.43 -14.27
C ASP A 192 -7.98 8.08 -13.97
N LEU A 193 -7.09 9.08 -13.98
CA LEU A 193 -5.69 8.95 -13.58
C LEU A 193 -5.37 9.64 -12.25
N LEU A 194 -6.29 10.40 -11.67
CA LEU A 194 -6.04 11.22 -10.47
C LEU A 194 -5.69 10.41 -9.21
N TYR A 195 -6.15 9.16 -9.11
CA TYR A 195 -5.89 8.28 -7.96
C TYR A 195 -5.50 6.84 -8.40
N ASP A 196 -5.22 6.62 -9.68
CA ASP A 196 -4.74 5.34 -10.21
C ASP A 196 -3.33 4.99 -9.73
N VAL A 197 -3.26 4.13 -8.71
CA VAL A 197 -2.04 3.81 -7.97
C VAL A 197 -0.88 3.32 -8.85
N ASP A 198 -1.16 2.63 -9.96
CA ASP A 198 -0.13 2.08 -10.85
C ASP A 198 0.65 3.17 -11.61
N ASN A 199 0.12 4.41 -11.63
CA ASN A 199 0.65 5.52 -12.41
C ASN A 199 1.39 6.55 -11.55
N PHE A 200 1.22 6.51 -10.23
CA PHE A 200 1.75 7.54 -9.32
C PHE A 200 3.20 7.36 -8.91
N HIS A 201 3.79 6.19 -9.13
CA HIS A 201 5.06 5.88 -8.51
C HIS A 201 5.90 4.94 -9.38
N THR A 202 7.21 5.12 -9.28
CA THR A 202 8.21 4.15 -9.72
C THR A 202 9.00 3.75 -8.48
N MET A 203 8.95 2.47 -8.12
CA MET A 203 9.70 1.92 -7.00
C MET A 203 10.97 1.23 -7.51
N ARG A 204 12.06 1.48 -6.80
CA ARG A 204 13.36 0.85 -6.99
C ARG A 204 13.84 0.34 -5.64
N THR A 205 14.29 -0.91 -5.60
CA THR A 205 14.86 -1.51 -4.40
C THR A 205 16.22 -2.09 -4.74
N SER A 206 17.26 -1.59 -4.09
CA SER A 206 18.64 -1.96 -4.33
C SER A 206 19.28 -2.58 -3.09
N MET A 207 20.22 -3.48 -3.31
CA MET A 207 21.12 -4.03 -2.30
C MET A 207 22.55 -4.02 -2.82
N GLU A 208 23.46 -3.38 -2.11
CA GLU A 208 24.90 -3.48 -2.37
C GLU A 208 25.48 -4.65 -1.59
N LEU A 209 26.25 -5.48 -2.28
CA LEU A 209 26.99 -6.62 -1.75
C LEU A 209 28.49 -6.43 -1.99
N GLU A 210 29.32 -6.93 -1.09
CA GLU A 210 30.77 -6.97 -1.20
C GLU A 210 31.25 -8.42 -1.15
N GLY A 211 31.96 -8.83 -2.20
CA GLY A 211 32.47 -10.17 -2.37
C GLY A 211 33.58 -10.17 -3.41
N GLU A 212 34.56 -11.06 -3.24
CA GLU A 212 35.65 -11.24 -4.20
C GLU A 212 36.46 -9.95 -4.46
N GLY A 213 36.48 -9.02 -3.50
CA GLY A 213 37.20 -7.74 -3.60
C GLY A 213 36.45 -6.64 -4.35
N ARG A 214 35.23 -6.89 -4.83
CA ARG A 214 34.42 -5.93 -5.60
C ARG A 214 33.05 -5.68 -4.96
N ARG A 215 32.49 -4.50 -5.24
CA ARG A 215 31.09 -4.20 -4.92
C ARG A 215 30.18 -4.62 -6.06
N THR A 216 29.03 -5.16 -5.71
CA THR A 216 27.96 -5.52 -6.64
C THR A 216 26.64 -4.94 -6.14
N GLU A 217 25.97 -4.10 -6.92
CA GLU A 217 24.61 -3.62 -6.66
C GLU A 217 23.60 -4.53 -7.37
N LEU A 218 22.67 -5.08 -6.61
CA LEU A 218 21.49 -5.77 -7.10
C LEU A 218 20.31 -4.81 -7.04
N THR A 219 19.59 -4.63 -8.15
CA THR A 219 18.44 -3.70 -8.22
C THR A 219 17.21 -4.42 -8.76
N VAL A 220 16.08 -4.29 -8.06
CA VAL A 220 14.74 -4.54 -8.61
C VAL A 220 14.14 -3.20 -9.02
N SER A 221 13.79 -3.07 -10.29
CA SER A 221 13.16 -1.87 -10.87
C SER A 221 12.10 -2.26 -11.90
N PHE A 222 11.44 -1.27 -12.47
CA PHE A 222 10.47 -1.45 -13.55
C PHE A 222 10.90 -0.62 -14.75
N ARG A 223 11.06 -1.28 -15.90
CA ARG A 223 11.35 -0.64 -17.17
C ARG A 223 10.05 -0.14 -17.78
N GLU A 224 9.98 1.17 -17.97
CA GLU A 224 8.84 1.80 -18.62
C GLU A 224 8.81 1.44 -20.12
N PRO A 225 7.62 1.22 -20.71
CA PRO A 225 7.47 0.84 -22.11
C PRO A 225 7.98 1.92 -23.08
N HIS A 226 8.02 3.19 -22.64
CA HIS A 226 8.50 4.32 -23.41
C HIS A 226 9.22 5.31 -22.49
N ASP A 227 10.47 5.64 -22.83
CA ASP A 227 11.26 6.69 -22.16
C ASP A 227 11.56 7.78 -23.19
N SER A 228 10.61 8.69 -23.37
CA SER A 228 10.82 9.90 -24.18
C SER A 228 10.91 11.09 -23.26
N PHE A 229 12.12 11.64 -23.13
CA PHE A 229 12.39 12.80 -22.30
C PHE A 229 11.47 13.97 -22.71
N GLY A 230 10.63 14.45 -21.79
CA GLY A 230 9.70 15.55 -22.03
C GLY A 230 8.29 15.16 -22.50
N GLU A 231 7.95 13.86 -22.52
CA GLU A 231 6.57 13.41 -22.76
C GLU A 231 5.61 13.90 -21.65
N ASN A 232 4.38 14.21 -22.03
CA ASN A 232 3.31 14.56 -21.09
C ASN A 232 3.04 13.38 -20.13
N CYS A 233 3.07 13.62 -18.81
CA CYS A 233 2.90 12.55 -17.82
C CYS A 233 1.60 11.75 -17.98
N PHE A 234 0.50 12.38 -18.45
CA PHE A 234 -0.75 11.68 -18.73
C PHE A 234 -0.63 10.69 -19.89
N VAL A 235 0.15 11.04 -20.92
CA VAL A 235 0.42 10.18 -22.07
C VAL A 235 1.20 8.94 -21.61
N SER A 236 2.25 9.14 -20.82
CA SER A 236 3.03 8.03 -20.26
C SER A 236 2.15 7.13 -19.38
N CYS A 237 1.24 7.70 -18.56
CA CYS A 237 0.28 6.92 -17.77
C CYS A 237 -0.69 6.09 -18.62
N LEU A 238 -1.17 6.63 -19.75
CA LEU A 238 -2.02 5.86 -20.66
C LEU A 238 -1.24 4.71 -21.31
N ARG A 239 0.00 4.95 -21.73
CA ARG A 239 0.86 3.89 -22.30
C ARG A 239 1.07 2.74 -21.32
N LYS A 240 1.24 3.01 -20.02
CA LYS A 240 1.32 1.97 -18.97
C LYS A 240 0.06 1.11 -18.86
N LYS A 241 -1.12 1.63 -19.22
CA LYS A 241 -2.36 0.84 -19.22
C LYS A 241 -2.41 -0.15 -20.38
N VAL A 242 -1.81 0.19 -21.53
CA VAL A 242 -1.74 -0.67 -22.71
C VAL A 242 -0.57 -1.65 -22.60
N ALA A 243 0.60 -1.14 -22.22
CA ALA A 243 1.83 -1.89 -22.05
C ALA A 243 2.36 -1.68 -20.62
N PRO A 244 1.98 -2.53 -19.66
CA PRO A 244 2.44 -2.41 -18.28
C PRO A 244 3.97 -2.44 -18.17
N PRO A 245 4.57 -1.71 -17.21
CA PRO A 245 6.01 -1.73 -17.00
C PRO A 245 6.54 -3.15 -16.74
N GLU A 246 7.66 -3.48 -17.37
CA GLU A 246 8.32 -4.78 -17.21
C GLU A 246 9.23 -4.75 -15.98
N LYS A 247 9.09 -5.72 -15.07
CA LYS A 247 9.98 -5.83 -13.91
C LYS A 247 11.37 -6.29 -14.36
N ILE A 248 12.41 -5.59 -13.93
CA ILE A 248 13.81 -5.88 -14.24
C ILE A 248 14.60 -6.17 -12.97
N TYR A 249 15.47 -7.18 -13.06
CA TYR A 249 16.49 -7.51 -12.08
C TYR A 249 17.86 -7.15 -12.67
N SER A 250 18.49 -6.10 -12.16
CA SER A 250 19.81 -5.64 -12.63
C SER A 250 20.89 -6.02 -11.63
N VAL A 251 22.01 -6.55 -12.14
CA VAL A 251 23.25 -6.82 -11.42
C VAL A 251 24.31 -5.89 -11.97
N TYR A 252 24.74 -4.91 -11.18
CA TYR A 252 25.79 -3.97 -11.52
C TYR A 252 27.03 -4.24 -10.69
N THR A 253 28.16 -4.59 -11.31
CA THR A 253 29.44 -4.79 -10.63
C THR A 253 30.31 -3.55 -10.83
N TYR A 254 30.74 -2.93 -9.74
CA TYR A 254 31.56 -1.71 -9.78
C TYR A 254 32.94 -2.01 -10.38
N PRO A 255 33.55 -1.06 -11.11
CA PRO A 255 34.90 -1.23 -11.66
C PRO A 255 35.94 -1.30 -10.53
N ASP A 256 37.08 -1.95 -10.80
CA ASP A 256 38.28 -1.96 -9.96
C ASP A 256 39.54 -1.65 -10.80
N ASP A 257 40.72 -1.78 -10.22
CA ASP A 257 42.00 -1.49 -10.90
C ASP A 257 42.28 -2.44 -12.09
N GLU A 258 41.63 -3.61 -12.14
CA GLU A 258 41.88 -4.68 -13.13
C GLU A 258 40.70 -4.91 -14.09
N HIS A 259 39.48 -4.45 -13.75
CA HIS A 259 38.23 -4.77 -14.45
C HIS A 259 37.30 -3.57 -14.59
N ASP A 260 36.69 -3.45 -15.77
CA ASP A 260 35.63 -2.48 -16.04
C ASP A 260 34.32 -2.81 -15.29
N ALA A 261 33.40 -1.85 -15.30
CA ALA A 261 32.06 -2.03 -14.78
C ALA A 261 31.27 -3.01 -15.65
N GLU A 262 30.51 -3.91 -15.02
CA GLU A 262 29.65 -4.88 -15.72
C GLU A 262 28.20 -4.71 -15.30
N THR A 263 27.26 -4.72 -16.26
CA THR A 263 25.82 -4.73 -16.00
C THR A 263 25.17 -5.93 -16.66
N ARG A 264 24.34 -6.65 -15.92
CA ARG A 264 23.50 -7.74 -16.44
C ARG A 264 22.07 -7.52 -16.00
N GLU A 265 21.13 -7.69 -16.91
CA GLU A 265 19.70 -7.50 -16.64
C GLU A 265 18.93 -8.77 -16.96
N TYR A 266 17.93 -9.07 -16.13
CA TYR A 266 17.07 -10.24 -16.26
C TYR A 266 15.61 -9.81 -16.11
N THR A 267 14.70 -10.53 -16.76
CA THR A 267 13.25 -10.34 -16.63
C THR A 267 12.59 -11.44 -15.79
N ASP A 268 13.29 -12.57 -15.59
CA ASP A 268 12.88 -13.66 -14.71
C ASP A 268 13.89 -13.85 -13.57
N ILE A 269 13.39 -13.84 -12.33
CA ILE A 269 14.20 -14.01 -11.13
C ILE A 269 14.96 -15.35 -11.11
N SER A 270 14.46 -16.38 -11.78
CA SER A 270 15.10 -17.69 -11.85
C SER A 270 16.42 -17.68 -12.65
N GLU A 271 16.60 -16.70 -13.53
CA GLU A 271 17.80 -16.54 -14.37
C GLU A 271 18.95 -15.81 -13.64
N THR A 272 18.67 -15.21 -12.48
CA THR A 272 19.63 -14.41 -11.70
C THR A 272 20.68 -15.25 -10.95
N GLY A 273 20.64 -16.57 -11.12
CA GLY A 273 21.64 -17.52 -10.61
C GLY A 273 21.82 -17.42 -9.09
N ILE A 274 23.06 -17.16 -8.68
CA ILE A 274 23.44 -17.10 -7.25
C ILE A 274 22.76 -15.96 -6.48
N PHE A 275 22.25 -14.94 -7.18
CA PHE A 275 21.59 -13.77 -6.58
C PHE A 275 20.08 -13.95 -6.38
N ARG A 276 19.50 -15.07 -6.82
CA ARG A 276 18.05 -15.33 -6.76
C ARG A 276 17.44 -15.07 -5.38
N LYS A 277 18.11 -15.50 -4.31
CA LYS A 277 17.64 -15.28 -2.93
C LYS A 277 17.70 -13.82 -2.51
N SER A 278 18.75 -13.10 -2.91
CA SER A 278 18.89 -11.66 -2.66
C SER A 278 17.77 -10.87 -3.36
N PHE A 279 17.47 -11.21 -4.61
CA PHE A 279 16.36 -10.58 -5.35
C PHE A 279 15.00 -10.91 -4.73
N ALA A 280 14.76 -12.14 -4.28
CA ALA A 280 13.51 -12.51 -3.62
C ALA A 280 13.27 -11.70 -2.34
N GLU A 281 14.32 -11.27 -1.66
CA GLU A 281 14.20 -10.36 -0.51
C GLU A 281 13.95 -8.91 -0.91
N LEU A 282 14.60 -8.43 -1.97
CA LEU A 282 14.32 -7.11 -2.53
C LEU A 282 12.85 -7.01 -2.96
N GLU A 283 12.29 -8.06 -3.57
CA GLU A 283 10.85 -8.11 -3.91
C GLU A 283 9.94 -8.09 -2.69
N LYS A 284 10.33 -8.71 -1.57
CA LYS A 284 9.55 -8.64 -0.32
C LYS A 284 9.55 -7.23 0.25
N THR A 285 10.70 -6.57 0.23
CA THR A 285 10.84 -5.17 0.67
C THR A 285 10.00 -4.24 -0.22
N GLU A 286 10.10 -4.41 -1.54
CA GLU A 286 9.29 -3.68 -2.52
C GLU A 286 7.79 -3.87 -2.26
N ALA A 287 7.33 -5.11 -2.12
CA ALA A 287 5.93 -5.41 -1.84
C ALA A 287 5.44 -4.85 -0.50
N ALA A 288 6.29 -4.83 0.53
CA ALA A 288 5.97 -4.22 1.82
C ALA A 288 5.81 -2.70 1.71
N GLU A 289 6.75 -2.01 1.06
CA GLU A 289 6.67 -0.56 0.86
C GLU A 289 5.53 -0.16 -0.07
N ARG A 290 5.26 -0.94 -1.13
CA ARG A 290 4.09 -0.76 -1.99
C ARG A 290 2.78 -0.84 -1.22
N ARG A 291 2.63 -1.85 -0.34
CA ARG A 291 1.44 -1.97 0.52
C ARG A 291 1.26 -0.77 1.44
N LYS A 292 2.32 -0.27 2.07
CA LYS A 292 2.27 0.95 2.91
C LYS A 292 1.85 2.18 2.10
N PHE A 293 2.39 2.34 0.89
CA PHE A 293 2.02 3.45 0.02
C PHE A 293 0.54 3.36 -0.39
N TYR A 294 0.08 2.17 -0.78
CA TYR A 294 -1.30 1.94 -1.18
C TYR A 294 -2.27 2.13 -0.02
N SER A 295 -1.95 1.71 1.22
CA SER A 295 -2.82 1.94 2.37
C SER A 295 -3.03 3.43 2.64
N THR A 296 -2.00 4.27 2.47
CA THR A 296 -2.15 5.73 2.55
C THR A 296 -3.09 6.27 1.47
N ILE A 297 -3.06 5.70 0.25
CA ILE A 297 -3.98 6.07 -0.82
C ILE A 297 -5.39 5.54 -0.56
N ASN A 298 -5.57 4.39 0.09
CA ASN A 298 -6.91 3.86 0.34
C ASN A 298 -7.71 4.74 1.30
N ASP A 299 -7.04 5.33 2.29
CA ASP A 299 -7.68 6.10 3.34
C ASP A 299 -7.76 7.60 3.01
N SER A 300 -8.97 8.10 2.77
CA SER A 300 -9.24 9.52 2.49
C SER A 300 -8.94 10.46 3.66
N ARG A 301 -8.72 9.97 4.89
CA ARG A 301 -8.21 10.77 6.02
C ARG A 301 -6.79 11.28 5.79
N ASN A 302 -6.07 10.75 4.80
CA ASN A 302 -4.79 11.29 4.36
C ASN A 302 -4.94 12.46 3.36
N TYR A 303 -6.17 12.92 3.11
CA TYR A 303 -6.53 13.93 2.13
C TYR A 303 -7.51 14.93 2.75
N GLU A 304 -7.40 16.20 2.37
CA GLU A 304 -8.41 17.18 2.79
C GLU A 304 -9.80 16.77 2.27
N LYS A 305 -9.86 16.36 1.00
CA LYS A 305 -11.05 15.83 0.32
C LYS A 305 -10.65 15.10 -0.94
N ARG A 306 -11.55 14.27 -1.46
CA ARG A 306 -11.39 13.61 -2.75
C ARG A 306 -12.67 13.66 -3.56
N MET A 307 -12.53 13.81 -4.87
CA MET A 307 -13.67 13.87 -5.77
C MET A 307 -13.29 13.31 -7.14
N ALA A 308 -14.18 12.54 -7.74
CA ALA A 308 -14.01 11.98 -9.06
C ALA A 308 -15.36 11.74 -9.74
N ALA A 309 -15.32 11.45 -11.04
CA ALA A 309 -16.46 10.95 -11.79
C ALA A 309 -16.07 9.66 -12.51
N LYS A 310 -16.97 8.68 -12.50
CA LYS A 310 -16.77 7.34 -13.10
C LYS A 310 -18.08 6.79 -13.62
N VAL A 311 -17.99 5.93 -14.63
CA VAL A 311 -19.11 5.03 -14.95
C VAL A 311 -19.03 3.80 -14.06
N ILE A 312 -20.11 3.52 -13.32
CA ILE A 312 -20.26 2.34 -12.46
C ILE A 312 -21.63 1.73 -12.78
N GLY A 313 -21.68 0.43 -13.09
CA GLY A 313 -22.95 -0.24 -13.43
C GLY A 313 -23.70 0.41 -14.60
N ASN A 314 -22.98 0.89 -15.62
CA ASN A 314 -23.50 1.65 -16.77
C ASN A 314 -24.24 2.94 -16.39
N ARG A 315 -23.93 3.56 -15.25
CA ARG A 315 -24.44 4.88 -14.84
C ARG A 315 -23.27 5.79 -14.54
N LEU A 316 -23.42 7.08 -14.82
CA LEU A 316 -22.42 8.07 -14.43
C LEU A 316 -22.60 8.45 -12.96
N HIS A 317 -21.56 8.20 -12.17
CA HIS A 317 -21.45 8.59 -10.78
C HIS A 317 -20.46 9.76 -10.65
N ILE A 318 -20.82 10.74 -9.84
CA ILE A 318 -19.92 11.82 -9.43
C ILE A 318 -19.90 11.84 -7.93
N PHE A 319 -18.78 11.44 -7.35
CA PHE A 319 -18.68 11.19 -5.92
C PHE A 319 -17.58 12.03 -5.28
N TYR A 320 -17.82 12.36 -4.03
CA TYR A 320 -17.01 13.20 -3.17
C TYR A 320 -16.87 12.48 -1.84
N GLU A 321 -15.66 12.33 -1.31
CA GLU A 321 -15.46 11.80 0.05
C GLU A 321 -14.57 12.73 0.88
N GLU A 322 -14.92 12.84 2.16
CA GLU A 322 -14.17 13.52 3.21
C GLU A 322 -14.23 12.76 4.52
N TYR A 323 -13.13 12.78 5.26
CA TYR A 323 -13.12 12.38 6.67
C TYR A 323 -13.72 13.48 7.55
N ASN A 324 -14.45 13.09 8.60
CA ASN A 324 -15.01 14.03 9.56
C ASN A 324 -13.93 14.58 10.50
N TYR A 325 -13.21 15.62 10.05
CA TYR A 325 -12.22 16.31 10.88
C TYR A 325 -12.81 17.22 11.96
N TYR A 326 -14.13 17.46 11.95
CA TYR A 326 -14.78 18.24 13.02
C TYR A 326 -14.93 17.40 14.28
N LEU A 327 -15.20 16.10 14.13
CA LEU A 327 -15.37 15.12 15.20
C LEU A 327 -14.57 13.84 14.87
N PRO A 328 -13.23 13.91 14.88
CA PRO A 328 -12.38 12.78 14.50
C PRO A 328 -12.58 11.55 15.40
N GLU A 329 -13.09 11.70 16.62
CA GLU A 329 -13.39 10.63 17.57
C GLU A 329 -14.48 9.68 17.06
N LEU A 330 -15.35 10.14 16.15
CA LEU A 330 -16.38 9.30 15.54
C LEU A 330 -15.82 8.37 14.45
N GLY A 331 -14.61 8.63 13.94
CA GLY A 331 -14.02 7.83 12.86
C GLY A 331 -14.84 7.83 11.56
N GLU A 332 -15.60 8.90 11.31
CA GLU A 332 -16.57 8.95 10.22
C GLU A 332 -15.96 9.38 8.88
N TYR A 333 -16.37 8.67 7.83
CA TYR A 333 -16.14 9.00 6.44
C TYR A 333 -17.46 9.36 5.80
N CYS A 334 -17.57 10.58 5.28
CA CYS A 334 -18.74 11.07 4.58
C CYS A 334 -18.50 10.95 3.07
N LEU A 335 -19.30 10.13 2.38
CA LEU A 335 -19.28 10.00 0.92
C LEU A 335 -20.61 10.47 0.33
N MET A 336 -20.54 11.49 -0.52
CA MET A 336 -21.66 11.99 -1.31
C MET A 336 -21.53 11.47 -2.73
N ASP A 337 -22.58 10.85 -3.25
CA ASP A 337 -22.67 10.39 -4.63
C ASP A 337 -23.82 11.10 -5.35
N LEU A 338 -23.58 11.51 -6.60
CA LEU A 338 -24.60 11.99 -7.53
C LEU A 338 -24.73 10.98 -8.66
N CYS A 339 -25.89 10.33 -8.73
CA CYS A 339 -26.17 9.35 -9.78
C CYS A 339 -27.64 9.44 -10.24
N GLY A 340 -27.86 9.59 -11.55
CA GLY A 340 -29.20 9.79 -12.13
C GLY A 340 -29.99 10.99 -11.61
N GLY A 341 -29.27 11.98 -11.06
CA GLY A 341 -29.82 13.24 -10.55
C GLY A 341 -30.19 13.24 -9.08
N GLU A 342 -29.99 12.13 -8.40
CA GLU A 342 -30.20 12.02 -6.96
C GLU A 342 -28.86 12.16 -6.24
N PHE A 343 -28.86 12.93 -5.16
CA PHE A 343 -27.72 13.07 -4.24
C PHE A 343 -27.95 12.14 -3.05
N THR A 344 -26.97 11.29 -2.75
CA THR A 344 -26.99 10.43 -1.57
C THR A 344 -25.71 10.66 -0.77
N LEU A 345 -25.86 11.11 0.47
CA LEU A 345 -24.79 11.18 1.45
C LEU A 345 -24.83 9.90 2.29
N SER A 346 -23.69 9.24 2.40
CA SER A 346 -23.51 8.05 3.24
C SER A 346 -22.39 8.28 4.25
N VAL A 347 -22.54 7.72 5.44
CA VAL A 347 -21.54 7.76 6.51
C VAL A 347 -21.02 6.34 6.75
N SER A 348 -19.70 6.17 6.79
CA SER A 348 -19.05 4.88 7.05
C SER A 348 -17.90 4.98 8.04
N ASN A 349 -17.52 3.84 8.62
CA ASN A 349 -16.39 3.70 9.54
C ASN A 349 -15.01 3.60 8.84
N GLU A 350 -15.01 3.35 7.53
CA GLU A 350 -13.81 3.32 6.69
C GLU A 350 -14.05 4.07 5.37
N SER A 351 -12.96 4.46 4.70
CA SER A 351 -13.00 5.11 3.39
C SER A 351 -13.55 4.17 2.31
N ARG A 352 -14.46 4.68 1.49
CA ARG A 352 -15.09 3.99 0.36
C ARG A 352 -14.67 4.56 -0.99
N PHE A 353 -13.94 5.67 -0.99
CA PHE A 353 -13.56 6.39 -2.21
C PHE A 353 -12.84 5.49 -3.23
N MET A 354 -11.82 4.74 -2.81
CA MET A 354 -11.07 3.88 -3.72
C MET A 354 -11.87 2.67 -4.21
N PHE A 355 -12.83 2.21 -3.41
CA PHE A 355 -13.77 1.14 -3.80
C PHE A 355 -14.71 1.61 -4.92
N MET A 356 -15.17 2.87 -4.85
CA MET A 356 -15.94 3.52 -5.93
C MET A 356 -15.07 3.85 -7.15
N TYR A 357 -13.79 4.18 -6.93
CA TYR A 357 -12.89 4.66 -7.98
C TYR A 357 -12.30 3.56 -8.86
N LEU A 358 -11.99 2.39 -8.28
CA LEU A 358 -11.38 1.27 -8.99
C LEU A 358 -12.42 0.23 -9.41
N PRO A 359 -12.18 -0.52 -10.50
CA PRO A 359 -12.91 -1.77 -10.74
C PRO A 359 -12.79 -2.69 -9.53
N GLU A 360 -13.86 -3.39 -9.18
CA GLU A 360 -13.95 -4.21 -7.96
C GLU A 360 -12.82 -5.25 -7.88
N GLU A 361 -12.53 -5.94 -8.98
CA GLU A 361 -11.43 -6.92 -9.04
C GLU A 361 -10.06 -6.27 -8.75
N LYS A 362 -9.84 -5.06 -9.27
CA LYS A 362 -8.61 -4.30 -9.03
C LYS A 362 -8.53 -3.83 -7.58
N TYR A 363 -9.63 -3.37 -7.00
CA TYR A 363 -9.69 -3.01 -5.58
C TYR A 363 -9.33 -4.21 -4.70
N ARG A 364 -10.02 -5.35 -4.88
CA ARG A 364 -9.80 -6.56 -4.07
C ARG A 364 -8.38 -7.08 -4.18
N LYS A 365 -7.79 -7.03 -5.38
CA LYS A 365 -6.39 -7.43 -5.62
C LYS A 365 -5.38 -6.56 -4.85
N ILE A 366 -5.67 -5.28 -4.69
CA ILE A 366 -4.73 -4.29 -4.11
C ILE A 366 -4.95 -4.15 -2.60
N TYR A 367 -6.21 -4.05 -2.17
CA TYR A 367 -6.60 -3.69 -0.80
C TYR A 367 -7.23 -4.85 -0.01
N GLY A 368 -7.58 -5.95 -0.67
CA GLY A 368 -8.33 -7.05 -0.05
C GLY A 368 -9.83 -6.79 -0.03
N GLU A 369 -10.54 -7.54 0.80
CA GLU A 369 -11.99 -7.41 0.94
C GLU A 369 -12.37 -6.05 1.57
N PRO A 370 -13.39 -5.37 1.06
CA PRO A 370 -13.88 -4.14 1.67
C PRO A 370 -14.44 -4.42 3.06
N ASN A 371 -13.95 -3.70 4.08
CA ASN A 371 -14.37 -3.84 5.48
C ASN A 371 -15.21 -2.66 5.99
N PHE A 372 -15.59 -1.73 5.11
CA PHE A 372 -16.45 -0.61 5.48
C PHE A 372 -17.88 -1.08 5.78
N THR A 373 -18.50 -0.42 6.76
CA THR A 373 -19.92 -0.52 7.08
C THR A 373 -20.53 0.86 6.92
N VAL A 374 -21.61 0.95 6.13
CA VAL A 374 -22.41 2.16 6.03
C VAL A 374 -23.34 2.19 7.23
N THR A 375 -23.15 3.20 8.08
CA THR A 375 -23.94 3.37 9.31
C THR A 375 -25.20 4.17 9.04
N GLU A 376 -25.13 5.15 8.14
CA GLU A 376 -26.20 6.09 7.87
C GLU A 376 -26.23 6.49 6.39
N GLU A 377 -27.42 6.78 5.86
CA GLU A 377 -27.62 7.31 4.50
C GLU A 377 -28.72 8.38 4.48
N TYR A 378 -28.49 9.44 3.70
CA TYR A 378 -29.38 10.60 3.60
C TYR A 378 -29.49 11.05 2.15
N THR A 379 -30.70 11.36 1.68
CA THR A 379 -30.94 11.89 0.33
C THR A 379 -31.19 13.39 0.33
N SER A 380 -31.54 13.96 1.49
CA SER A 380 -31.86 15.38 1.66
C SER A 380 -31.31 15.94 2.98
N VAL A 381 -31.44 17.25 3.18
CA VAL A 381 -31.11 17.88 4.48
C VAL A 381 -32.20 17.54 5.49
N GLU A 382 -33.44 17.47 5.03
CA GLU A 382 -34.63 17.12 5.80
C GLU A 382 -34.52 15.69 6.34
N ASP A 383 -33.98 14.74 5.56
CA ASP A 383 -33.71 13.37 6.00
C ASP A 383 -32.74 13.32 7.19
N ILE A 384 -31.77 14.25 7.24
CA ILE A 384 -30.82 14.35 8.36
C ILE A 384 -31.52 14.93 9.59
N GLU A 385 -32.42 15.90 9.41
CA GLU A 385 -33.20 16.53 10.49
C GLU A 385 -34.18 15.55 11.13
N ASP A 386 -34.77 14.67 10.32
CA ASP A 386 -35.71 13.65 10.77
C ASP A 386 -35.02 12.36 11.25
N SER A 387 -33.69 12.28 11.15
CA SER A 387 -32.94 11.09 11.55
C SER A 387 -32.93 10.91 13.07
N ALA A 388 -33.27 9.70 13.54
CA ALA A 388 -33.25 9.33 14.95
C ALA A 388 -31.85 8.88 15.40
N TYR A 389 -30.81 9.65 15.06
CA TYR A 389 -29.42 9.24 15.25
C TYR A 389 -29.08 9.14 16.74
N VAL A 390 -28.97 7.92 17.26
CA VAL A 390 -28.56 7.69 18.65
C VAL A 390 -27.04 7.68 18.74
N VAL A 391 -26.48 8.61 19.51
CA VAL A 391 -25.04 8.65 19.80
C VAL A 391 -24.64 7.34 20.50
N THR A 392 -23.88 6.49 19.81
CA THR A 392 -23.20 5.35 20.45
C THR A 392 -22.08 5.88 21.34
N GLU A 393 -21.93 5.37 22.56
CA GLU A 393 -20.91 5.82 23.53
C GLU A 393 -19.51 5.89 22.90
N VAL A 394 -19.00 7.11 22.69
CA VAL A 394 -17.68 7.37 22.11
C VAL A 394 -16.67 7.49 23.24
N GLY A 395 -16.39 6.38 23.93
CA GLY A 395 -15.39 6.33 24.99
C GLY A 395 -15.69 7.23 26.22
N PRO A 396 -14.69 7.45 27.10
CA PRO A 396 -14.89 8.09 28.42
C PRO A 396 -14.97 9.63 28.39
N TYR A 397 -15.00 10.26 27.22
CA TYR A 397 -14.99 11.72 27.07
C TYR A 397 -16.33 12.25 26.58
N GLU A 398 -16.67 13.48 26.98
CA GLU A 398 -17.98 14.13 26.89
C GLU A 398 -18.77 13.79 25.61
N SER A 399 -19.95 13.19 25.79
CA SER A 399 -20.88 12.85 24.71
C SER A 399 -21.28 14.11 23.95
N TYR A 400 -20.86 14.21 22.68
CA TYR A 400 -21.41 15.21 21.75
C TYR A 400 -22.93 15.13 21.74
N ARG A 401 -23.59 16.29 21.70
CA ARG A 401 -25.05 16.28 21.60
C ARG A 401 -25.43 15.81 20.19
N GLU A 402 -26.44 14.94 20.09
CA GLU A 402 -27.00 14.46 18.82
C GLU A 402 -27.25 15.63 17.85
N ALA A 403 -27.83 16.73 18.33
CA ALA A 403 -28.08 17.93 17.54
C ALA A 403 -26.80 18.54 16.91
N GLU A 404 -25.65 18.49 17.60
CA GLU A 404 -24.37 19.02 17.08
C GLU A 404 -23.84 18.15 15.94
N ILE A 405 -23.94 16.83 16.06
CA ILE A 405 -23.57 15.87 15.02
C ILE A 405 -24.45 16.07 13.78
N LEU A 406 -25.76 16.18 13.97
CA LEU A 406 -26.71 16.40 12.87
C LEU A 406 -26.44 17.73 12.16
N GLU A 407 -26.16 18.82 12.88
CA GLU A 407 -25.79 20.10 12.25
C GLU A 407 -24.50 19.99 11.43
N LEU A 408 -23.48 19.28 11.93
CA LEU A 408 -22.25 19.04 11.17
C LEU A 408 -22.50 18.19 9.92
N ARG A 409 -23.34 17.15 10.01
CA ARG A 409 -23.74 16.35 8.84
C ARG A 409 -24.52 17.17 7.82
N LYS A 410 -25.42 18.07 8.25
CA LYS A 410 -26.12 19.01 7.35
C LYS A 410 -25.16 19.98 6.66
N MET A 411 -24.18 20.51 7.39
CA MET A 411 -23.13 21.35 6.82
C MET A 411 -22.31 20.57 5.77
N THR A 412 -21.92 19.33 6.09
CA THR A 412 -21.21 18.42 5.20
C THR A 412 -22.02 18.11 3.93
N TYR A 413 -23.32 17.78 4.07
CA TYR A 413 -24.23 17.56 2.94
C TYR A 413 -24.24 18.76 1.99
N ARG A 414 -24.48 19.97 2.51
CA ARG A 414 -24.53 21.20 1.71
C ARG A 414 -23.19 21.49 1.02
N LYS A 415 -22.08 21.32 1.73
CA LYS A 415 -20.71 21.52 1.22
C LYS A 415 -20.40 20.56 0.08
N MET A 416 -20.60 19.26 0.27
CA MET A 416 -20.30 18.23 -0.72
C MET A 416 -21.20 18.35 -1.95
N LYS A 417 -22.50 18.62 -1.76
CA LYS A 417 -23.44 18.90 -2.85
C LYS A 417 -23.00 20.09 -3.69
N SER A 418 -22.54 21.17 -3.05
CA SER A 418 -21.96 22.33 -3.76
C SER A 418 -20.68 21.96 -4.53
N GLY A 419 -19.81 21.15 -3.92
CA GLY A 419 -18.59 20.62 -4.55
C GLY A 419 -18.88 19.84 -5.83
N ILE A 420 -19.81 18.88 -5.77
CA ILE A 420 -20.24 18.10 -6.94
C ILE A 420 -20.87 18.99 -8.00
N LYS A 421 -21.77 19.93 -7.62
CA LYS A 421 -22.36 20.88 -8.58
C LYS A 421 -21.30 21.72 -9.31
N SER A 422 -20.25 22.12 -8.59
CA SER A 422 -19.11 22.83 -9.19
C SER A 422 -18.37 21.96 -10.20
N LEU A 423 -18.11 20.69 -9.88
CA LEU A 423 -17.47 19.74 -10.80
C LEU A 423 -18.35 19.49 -12.04
N VAL A 424 -19.66 19.28 -11.87
CA VAL A 424 -20.60 19.14 -13.00
C VAL A 424 -20.55 20.36 -13.92
N LYS A 425 -20.48 21.57 -13.36
CA LYS A 425 -20.35 22.80 -14.15
C LYS A 425 -19.05 22.82 -14.94
N LYS A 426 -17.93 22.40 -14.35
CA LYS A 426 -16.63 22.29 -15.04
C LYS A 426 -16.67 21.24 -16.16
N MET A 427 -17.28 20.09 -15.92
CA MET A 427 -17.44 19.04 -16.94
C MET A 427 -18.28 19.51 -18.13
N LYS A 428 -19.41 20.20 -17.87
CA LYS A 428 -20.22 20.82 -18.93
C LYS A 428 -19.49 21.92 -19.70
N ALA A 429 -18.54 22.59 -19.06
CA ALA A 429 -17.71 23.62 -19.68
C ALA A 429 -16.48 23.04 -20.41
N GLY A 430 -16.23 21.74 -20.34
CA GLY A 430 -15.05 21.10 -20.92
C GLY A 430 -13.75 21.48 -20.21
N THR A 431 -13.80 21.84 -18.92
CA THR A 431 -12.60 22.14 -18.10
C THR A 431 -12.28 21.07 -17.07
N ALA A 432 -13.12 20.03 -16.99
CA ALA A 432 -12.89 18.82 -16.21
C ALA A 432 -13.34 17.60 -17.00
N HIS A 433 -12.57 16.51 -16.94
CA HIS A 433 -12.81 15.30 -17.73
C HIS A 433 -12.61 14.04 -16.90
N ILE A 434 -13.39 12.99 -17.19
CA ILE A 434 -13.09 11.65 -16.66
C ILE A 434 -11.77 11.19 -17.30
N CYS A 435 -11.76 11.11 -18.62
CA CYS A 435 -10.54 11.04 -19.41
C CYS A 435 -10.44 12.24 -20.35
N CYS A 436 -9.27 12.88 -20.41
CA CYS A 436 -9.09 14.06 -21.24
C CYS A 436 -8.86 13.69 -22.71
N PRO A 437 -9.68 14.20 -23.65
CA PRO A 437 -9.52 13.90 -25.07
C PRO A 437 -8.22 14.50 -25.66
N ASP A 438 -7.73 15.62 -25.11
CA ASP A 438 -6.49 16.25 -25.59
C ASP A 438 -5.28 15.31 -25.45
N VAL A 439 -5.27 14.44 -24.44
CA VAL A 439 -4.18 13.49 -24.22
C VAL A 439 -4.16 12.41 -25.31
N LEU A 440 -5.33 12.01 -25.85
CA LEU A 440 -5.38 11.09 -27.00
C LEU A 440 -4.79 11.71 -28.27
N SER A 441 -4.84 13.04 -28.43
CA SER A 441 -4.29 13.71 -29.61
C SER A 441 -2.76 13.68 -29.66
N GLU A 442 -2.10 13.43 -28.52
CA GLU A 442 -0.65 13.25 -28.42
C GLU A 442 -0.22 11.79 -28.69
N LEU A 443 -1.17 10.88 -28.91
CA LEU A 443 -0.95 9.45 -29.13
C LEU A 443 -1.21 9.05 -30.60
N ASP A 444 -0.72 7.87 -30.98
CA ASP A 444 -0.99 7.30 -32.31
C ASP A 444 -2.49 7.07 -32.52
N GLU A 445 -2.97 7.23 -33.76
CA GLU A 445 -4.40 7.05 -34.08
C GLU A 445 -4.92 5.65 -33.71
N ASN A 446 -4.05 4.63 -33.71
CA ASN A 446 -4.42 3.27 -33.35
C ASN A 446 -4.42 3.01 -31.84
N PHE A 447 -3.85 3.92 -31.03
CA PHE A 447 -3.74 3.74 -29.58
C PHE A 447 -5.09 3.49 -28.92
N ILE A 448 -6.15 4.12 -29.43
CA ILE A 448 -7.51 3.93 -28.90
C ILE A 448 -7.97 2.47 -29.04
N PHE A 449 -7.56 1.77 -30.11
CA PHE A 449 -7.90 0.37 -30.30
C PHE A 449 -7.16 -0.52 -29.31
N ASP A 450 -5.86 -0.26 -29.12
CA ASP A 450 -5.03 -0.98 -28.14
C ASP A 450 -5.53 -0.74 -26.70
N TYR A 451 -5.88 0.51 -26.38
CA TYR A 451 -6.44 0.89 -25.07
C TYR A 451 -7.73 0.17 -24.75
N LEU A 452 -8.60 -0.01 -25.75
CA LEU A 452 -9.87 -0.73 -25.61
C LEU A 452 -9.74 -2.25 -25.77
N GLY A 453 -8.52 -2.76 -25.96
CA GLY A 453 -8.23 -4.19 -26.10
C GLY A 453 -8.82 -4.84 -27.37
N LEU A 454 -9.04 -4.06 -28.43
CA LEU A 454 -9.59 -4.55 -29.68
C LEU A 454 -8.57 -5.40 -30.44
N ASN A 455 -8.97 -6.57 -30.93
CA ASN A 455 -8.09 -7.39 -31.75
C ASN A 455 -8.04 -6.90 -33.21
N ALA A 456 -7.05 -7.36 -33.98
CA ALA A 456 -6.84 -6.94 -35.36
C ALA A 456 -8.06 -7.14 -36.27
N SER A 457 -8.86 -8.19 -36.06
CA SER A 457 -10.09 -8.41 -36.83
C SER A 457 -11.18 -7.40 -36.46
N GLU A 458 -11.29 -7.02 -35.20
CA GLU A 458 -12.29 -6.03 -34.75
C GLU A 458 -11.93 -4.64 -35.24
N THR A 459 -10.65 -4.26 -35.09
CA THR A 459 -10.11 -3.00 -35.61
C THR A 459 -10.35 -2.89 -37.12
N ALA A 460 -10.02 -3.93 -37.90
CA ALA A 460 -10.25 -3.94 -39.33
C ALA A 460 -11.74 -3.77 -39.71
N ARG A 461 -12.66 -4.38 -38.95
CA ARG A 461 -14.12 -4.20 -39.18
C ARG A 461 -14.56 -2.77 -38.92
N ILE A 462 -14.12 -2.17 -37.81
CA ILE A 462 -14.48 -0.80 -37.44
C ILE A 462 -13.96 0.19 -38.49
N CYS A 463 -12.69 0.09 -38.87
CA CYS A 463 -12.10 0.95 -39.89
C CYS A 463 -12.76 0.75 -41.27
N ALA A 464 -13.11 -0.48 -41.66
CA ALA A 464 -13.80 -0.74 -42.92
C ALA A 464 -15.22 -0.15 -42.94
N ALA A 465 -15.95 -0.26 -41.83
CA ALA A 465 -17.28 0.32 -41.70
C ALA A 465 -17.23 1.86 -41.77
N GLU A 466 -16.29 2.47 -41.05
CA GLU A 466 -16.09 3.92 -41.03
C GLU A 466 -15.77 4.47 -42.43
N ASN A 467 -14.87 3.82 -43.17
CA ASN A 467 -14.56 4.17 -44.56
C ASN A 467 -15.78 4.06 -45.50
N ALA A 468 -16.75 3.21 -45.16
CA ALA A 468 -18.01 3.09 -45.88
C ALA A 468 -19.11 4.04 -45.37
N GLY A 469 -18.80 4.93 -44.41
CA GLY A 469 -19.76 5.83 -43.77
C GLY A 469 -20.80 5.10 -42.91
N LYS A 470 -20.43 3.95 -42.33
CA LYS A 470 -21.30 3.09 -41.52
C LYS A 470 -20.67 2.79 -40.16
N LYS A 471 -21.48 2.28 -39.24
CA LYS A 471 -21.02 1.69 -37.98
C LYS A 471 -20.77 0.19 -38.15
N ALA A 472 -19.87 -0.35 -37.34
CA ALA A 472 -19.58 -1.78 -37.30
C ALA A 472 -20.45 -2.49 -36.25
N ASP A 473 -21.00 -3.65 -36.61
CA ASP A 473 -21.66 -4.55 -35.66
C ASP A 473 -20.63 -5.22 -34.74
N ILE A 474 -20.61 -4.82 -33.48
CA ILE A 474 -19.85 -5.45 -32.41
C ILE A 474 -20.78 -6.34 -31.60
N THR A 475 -20.41 -7.61 -31.43
CA THR A 475 -21.14 -8.55 -30.57
C THR A 475 -20.59 -8.45 -29.16
N LEU A 476 -21.45 -8.10 -28.21
CA LEU A 476 -21.13 -7.93 -26.81
C LEU A 476 -21.08 -9.28 -26.09
N SER A 477 -20.49 -9.29 -24.90
CA SER A 477 -20.30 -10.46 -24.03
C SER A 477 -21.62 -11.17 -23.70
N ASN A 478 -22.73 -10.45 -23.64
CA ASN A 478 -24.08 -11.00 -23.42
C ASN A 478 -24.82 -11.43 -24.72
N GLY A 479 -24.15 -11.38 -25.88
CA GLY A 479 -24.70 -11.74 -27.19
C GLY A 479 -25.53 -10.64 -27.87
N MET A 480 -25.73 -9.48 -27.24
CA MET A 480 -26.33 -8.33 -27.90
C MET A 480 -25.38 -7.76 -28.97
N LYS A 481 -25.94 -7.01 -29.92
CA LYS A 481 -25.16 -6.26 -30.90
C LYS A 481 -25.23 -4.77 -30.62
N ALA A 482 -24.08 -4.11 -30.67
CA ALA A 482 -23.96 -2.66 -30.67
C ALA A 482 -23.32 -2.21 -31.98
N GLU A 483 -23.87 -1.15 -32.57
CA GLU A 483 -23.29 -0.49 -33.74
C GLU A 483 -22.32 0.59 -33.25
N LEU A 484 -21.03 0.41 -33.49
CA LEU A 484 -19.97 1.32 -33.04
C LEU A 484 -19.09 1.81 -34.20
N ASP A 485 -18.69 3.08 -34.14
CA ASP A 485 -17.64 3.67 -34.97
C ASP A 485 -16.48 4.24 -34.11
N VAL A 486 -15.45 4.80 -34.74
CA VAL A 486 -14.29 5.37 -34.03
C VAL A 486 -14.69 6.59 -33.18
N SER A 487 -15.72 7.35 -33.56
CA SER A 487 -16.24 8.45 -32.74
C SER A 487 -16.86 7.92 -31.44
N ASP A 488 -17.62 6.83 -31.51
CA ASP A 488 -18.16 6.15 -30.33
C ASP A 488 -17.04 5.63 -29.42
N LEU A 489 -15.96 5.09 -29.99
CA LEU A 489 -14.79 4.66 -29.20
C LEU A 489 -14.14 5.82 -28.44
N ARG A 490 -13.98 6.97 -29.10
CA ARG A 490 -13.41 8.18 -28.47
C ARG A 490 -14.31 8.74 -27.37
N LYS A 491 -15.62 8.80 -27.59
CA LYS A 491 -16.59 9.22 -26.55
C LYS A 491 -16.62 8.23 -25.38
N GLY A 492 -16.53 6.93 -25.68
CA GLY A 492 -16.39 5.88 -24.67
C GLY A 492 -15.14 6.07 -23.81
N PHE A 493 -14.00 6.40 -24.42
CA PHE A 493 -12.79 6.76 -23.70
C PHE A 493 -12.99 7.99 -22.82
N GLU A 494 -13.61 9.06 -23.31
CA GLU A 494 -13.89 10.27 -22.53
C GLU A 494 -14.74 9.99 -21.28
N LEU A 495 -15.60 8.96 -21.34
CA LEU A 495 -16.40 8.45 -20.21
C LEU A 495 -15.61 7.52 -19.26
N GLY A 496 -14.36 7.17 -19.60
CA GLY A 496 -13.51 6.26 -18.83
C GLY A 496 -13.84 4.78 -19.01
N LEU A 497 -14.55 4.42 -20.09
CA LEU A 497 -14.85 3.03 -20.45
C LEU A 497 -13.62 2.36 -21.05
N ARG A 498 -13.40 1.08 -20.71
CA ARG A 498 -12.14 0.35 -20.92
C ARG A 498 -12.21 -0.72 -22.00
N SER A 499 -13.37 -0.96 -22.58
CA SER A 499 -13.54 -1.93 -23.65
C SER A 499 -14.69 -1.57 -24.58
N ALA A 500 -14.68 -2.10 -25.79
CA ALA A 500 -15.84 -1.98 -26.69
C ALA A 500 -17.11 -2.62 -26.10
N ASP A 501 -16.96 -3.60 -25.22
CA ASP A 501 -18.07 -4.23 -24.51
C ASP A 501 -18.77 -3.25 -23.56
N GLU A 502 -17.99 -2.56 -22.73
CA GLU A 502 -18.49 -1.51 -21.83
C GLU A 502 -19.14 -0.36 -22.59
N ILE A 503 -18.52 0.07 -23.71
CA ILE A 503 -19.06 1.13 -24.58
C ILE A 503 -20.42 0.71 -25.16
N GLY A 504 -20.50 -0.50 -25.71
CA GLY A 504 -21.73 -1.03 -26.28
C GLY A 504 -22.84 -1.14 -25.24
N HIS A 505 -22.56 -1.69 -24.06
CA HIS A 505 -23.52 -1.79 -22.96
C HIS A 505 -23.99 -0.42 -22.47
N PHE A 506 -23.08 0.54 -22.33
CA PHE A 506 -23.41 1.88 -21.90
C PHE A 506 -24.31 2.59 -22.93
N LEU A 507 -23.95 2.51 -24.22
CA LEU A 507 -24.70 3.12 -25.32
C LEU A 507 -26.11 2.52 -25.43
N LEU A 508 -26.25 1.19 -25.37
CA LEU A 508 -27.55 0.53 -25.44
C LEU A 508 -28.47 0.89 -24.26
N LYS A 509 -27.91 1.11 -23.07
CA LYS A 509 -28.67 1.47 -21.87
C LYS A 509 -29.09 2.94 -21.84
N ASN A 510 -28.17 3.84 -22.20
CA ASN A 510 -28.35 5.29 -22.02
C ASN A 510 -28.73 6.00 -23.33
N GLY A 511 -28.63 5.34 -24.49
CA GLY A 511 -28.95 5.90 -25.80
C GLY A 511 -27.93 6.90 -26.36
N THR A 512 -26.97 7.34 -25.55
CA THR A 512 -25.92 8.29 -25.92
C THR A 512 -24.62 7.99 -25.19
N LEU A 513 -23.50 8.42 -25.80
CA LEU A 513 -22.17 8.47 -25.17
C LEU A 513 -21.72 9.92 -24.90
N ASP A 514 -22.58 10.91 -25.17
CA ASP A 514 -22.26 12.31 -24.95
C ASP A 514 -22.43 12.66 -23.46
N ILE A 515 -21.30 12.98 -22.81
CA ILE A 515 -21.26 13.34 -21.39
C ILE A 515 -22.14 14.54 -21.04
N ILE A 516 -22.29 15.52 -21.94
CA ILE A 516 -23.09 16.71 -21.71
C ILE A 516 -24.58 16.35 -21.73
N GLU A 517 -25.01 15.46 -22.62
CA GLU A 517 -26.38 14.95 -22.66
C GLU A 517 -26.70 14.17 -21.37
N ILE A 518 -25.81 13.26 -20.98
CA ILE A 518 -25.94 12.49 -19.72
C ILE A 518 -26.05 13.45 -18.52
N LEU A 519 -25.19 14.47 -18.43
CA LEU A 519 -25.21 15.45 -17.34
C LEU A 519 -26.42 16.41 -17.39
N LYS A 520 -27.13 16.54 -18.51
CA LYS A 520 -28.39 17.31 -18.58
C LYS A 520 -29.51 16.52 -17.92
N GLU A 521 -29.62 15.23 -18.24
CA GLU A 521 -30.60 14.34 -17.60
C GLU A 521 -30.39 14.24 -16.09
N THR A 522 -29.12 14.23 -15.64
CA THR A 522 -28.74 14.23 -14.22
C THR A 522 -29.14 15.53 -13.47
N LEU A 523 -29.36 16.67 -14.13
CA LEU A 523 -29.69 17.93 -13.43
C LEU A 523 -31.13 18.40 -13.63
N ILE A 524 -31.91 17.75 -14.50
CA ILE A 524 -33.33 18.09 -14.73
C ILE A 524 -34.24 17.49 -13.63
N ARG A 525 -33.75 16.48 -12.89
CA ARG A 525 -34.49 15.80 -11.81
C ARG A 525 -34.10 16.24 -10.38
N SER A 526 -33.16 17.18 -10.24
CA SER A 526 -32.67 17.74 -8.97
C SER A 526 -33.17 19.17 -8.76
#